data_AF-A0A804LHL4-F1
#
_entry.id   AF-A0A804LHL4-F1
#
_cell.length_a   1.000
_cell.length_b   1.000
_cell.length_c   1.000
_cell.angle_alpha   90.00
_cell.angle_beta   90.00
_cell.angle_gamma   90.00
#
_symmetry.space_group_name_H-M   'P 1'
#
loop_
_entity.id
_entity.type
_entity.pdbx_description
1 polymer ?
#
loop_
_entity_poly.entity_id
_entity_poly.type
_entity_poly.pdbx_seq_one_letter_code
_entity_poly.pdbx_strand_id
1 'polypeptide(L)'
;MSQTGEAQVPLLQTQEADAEWSSKPRRIALFVEPSPFAYISGYKNRFQNFIKHLREMGDEVLVVTTHKGAPEEFHGAKVIGSWSFPCPLYQNVPLSLALSPRIFSEVNKFKPDIIHATSPGIMVLGALAISKMISVPMVMSYHTHLPAYIPRYNLNWLLEPTWSFIRCLHRSADLTLVPSVAIAEDFETAKVVPANRIRLWNKGVDSESFHTKYRRHEMRVRLSGGEPEKPLVIHVGRFGREKNLDFLKRVMERLPGARIAFVGDGPYRSELEKMFTGMPAVFTGMLQGEELSQAYASGDVFAMPSESETLGQVVLESMASGVPVVAARAGGIPDIIPKDKEGKPLEWLPEKRWRSVTGGQPRRKSATSTTAPRYRTGGRRWARLTRPPCFRILLSLPSPTSCC
;
A
#
# COMPACT_ATOMS: atom_id res chain seq x y z
N MET A 1 22.68 34.22 -22.47
CA MET A 1 22.85 32.86 -23.03
C MET A 1 23.15 31.91 -21.87
N SER A 2 22.12 31.31 -21.31
CA SER A 2 22.19 30.40 -20.17
C SER A 2 22.38 28.96 -20.64
N GLN A 3 23.47 28.32 -20.25
CA GLN A 3 23.58 26.86 -20.25
C GLN A 3 23.31 26.38 -18.83
N THR A 4 22.15 25.76 -18.61
CA THR A 4 21.85 25.01 -17.39
C THR A 4 22.02 23.53 -17.73
N GLY A 5 23.09 22.93 -17.21
CA GLY A 5 23.35 21.50 -17.31
C GLY A 5 22.33 20.73 -16.48
N GLU A 6 21.59 19.82 -17.13
CA GLU A 6 20.77 18.82 -16.46
C GLU A 6 21.67 17.85 -15.70
N ALA A 7 21.58 17.86 -14.37
CA ALA A 7 22.18 16.84 -13.53
C ALA A 7 21.41 15.53 -13.72
N GLN A 8 21.97 14.61 -14.51
CA GLN A 8 21.51 13.23 -14.59
C GLN A 8 21.71 12.55 -13.22
N VAL A 9 20.62 12.27 -12.52
CA VAL A 9 20.61 11.40 -11.34
C VAL A 9 20.90 9.98 -11.82
N PRO A 10 21.96 9.30 -11.34
CA PRO A 10 22.21 7.93 -11.74
C PRO A 10 21.07 7.03 -11.25
N LEU A 11 20.28 6.52 -12.20
CA LEU A 11 19.43 5.35 -11.97
C LEU A 11 20.34 4.23 -11.46
N LEU A 12 20.31 3.99 -10.15
CA LEU A 12 20.89 2.79 -9.54
C LEU A 12 20.25 1.60 -10.26
N GLN A 13 20.99 1.03 -11.20
CA GLN A 13 20.71 -0.28 -11.78
C GLN A 13 20.51 -1.23 -10.61
N THR A 14 19.27 -1.64 -10.40
CA THR A 14 18.98 -2.82 -9.58
C THR A 14 19.63 -3.98 -10.31
N GLN A 15 20.89 -4.28 -9.97
CA GLN A 15 21.45 -5.59 -10.25
C GLN A 15 20.48 -6.58 -9.63
N GLU A 16 19.75 -7.30 -10.48
CA GLU A 16 19.03 -8.51 -10.14
C GLU A 16 20.07 -9.54 -9.71
N ALA A 17 20.55 -9.40 -8.47
CA ALA A 17 21.30 -10.43 -7.81
C ALA A 17 20.29 -11.50 -7.40
N ASP A 18 20.14 -12.52 -8.23
CA ASP A 18 19.62 -13.85 -7.87
C ASP A 18 20.56 -14.49 -6.82
N ALA A 19 20.66 -13.85 -5.65
CA ALA A 19 21.42 -14.34 -4.52
C ALA A 19 20.52 -15.30 -3.73
N GLU A 20 20.91 -16.57 -3.71
CA GLU A 20 20.33 -17.60 -2.86
C GLU A 20 19.97 -17.03 -1.48
N TRP A 21 18.68 -17.13 -1.19
CA TRP A 21 18.09 -16.65 0.03
C TRP A 21 18.61 -17.47 1.21
N SER A 22 19.37 -16.85 2.11
CA SER A 22 19.80 -17.48 3.37
C SER A 22 18.60 -18.13 4.06
N SER A 23 18.60 -19.46 4.08
CA SER A 23 17.52 -20.38 4.46
C SER A 23 17.23 -20.46 5.96
N LYS A 24 17.88 -19.64 6.79
CA LYS A 24 17.63 -19.65 8.25
C LYS A 24 16.36 -18.86 8.60
N PRO A 25 15.43 -19.48 9.35
CA PRO A 25 14.35 -18.78 10.05
C PRO A 25 14.90 -17.63 10.90
N ARG A 26 14.23 -16.48 10.90
CA ARG A 26 14.55 -15.34 11.75
C ARG A 26 13.44 -15.09 12.75
N ARG A 27 13.79 -14.53 13.91
CA ARG A 27 12.85 -14.03 14.92
C ARG A 27 12.67 -12.54 14.75
N ILE A 28 11.47 -12.13 14.36
CA ILE A 28 11.16 -10.75 13.99
C ILE A 28 10.11 -10.22 14.97
N ALA A 29 10.46 -9.15 15.69
CA ALA A 29 9.52 -8.44 16.55
C ALA A 29 8.98 -7.20 15.82
N LEU A 30 7.68 -7.19 15.53
CA LEU A 30 6.98 -6.11 14.85
C LEU A 30 6.26 -5.22 15.86
N PHE A 31 6.52 -3.92 15.85
CA PHE A 31 5.79 -2.92 16.63
C PHE A 31 4.93 -2.10 15.69
N VAL A 32 3.62 -2.33 15.72
CA VAL A 32 2.68 -1.79 14.71
C VAL A 32 1.64 -0.91 15.38
N GLU A 33 1.62 0.36 15.00
CA GLU A 33 0.65 1.36 15.45
C GLU A 33 0.17 2.21 14.26
N PRO A 34 -1.14 2.39 14.03
CA PRO A 34 -2.26 1.78 14.76
C PRO A 34 -2.39 0.26 14.54
N SER A 35 -3.22 -0.43 15.33
CA SER A 35 -3.33 -1.88 15.21
C SER A 35 -3.78 -2.36 13.83
N PRO A 36 -3.09 -3.34 13.22
CA PRO A 36 -3.47 -3.91 11.93
C PRO A 36 -4.67 -4.87 12.05
N PHE A 37 -5.37 -4.88 13.18
CA PHE A 37 -6.54 -5.72 13.42
C PHE A 37 -7.82 -4.91 13.71
N ALA A 38 -7.70 -3.59 13.90
CA ALA A 38 -8.80 -2.77 14.40
C ALA A 38 -9.59 -2.02 13.31
N TYR A 39 -8.99 -1.73 12.14
CA TYR A 39 -9.59 -0.85 11.12
C TYR A 39 -9.39 -1.36 9.70
N ILE A 40 -10.36 -1.08 8.82
CA ILE A 40 -10.26 -1.36 7.38
C ILE A 40 -9.39 -0.27 6.73
N SER A 41 -8.21 -0.65 6.24
CA SER A 41 -7.31 0.24 5.54
C SER A 41 -6.27 -0.54 4.75
N GLY A 42 -5.62 0.11 3.78
CA GLY A 42 -4.47 -0.50 3.12
C GLY A 42 -3.30 -0.77 4.09
N TYR A 43 -3.16 0.05 5.13
CA TYR A 43 -2.17 -0.17 6.18
C TYR A 43 -2.39 -1.52 6.90
N LYS A 44 -3.63 -1.81 7.29
CA LYS A 44 -4.06 -3.10 7.85
C LYS A 44 -3.66 -4.26 6.93
N ASN A 45 -4.08 -4.19 5.66
CA ASN A 45 -3.81 -5.24 4.67
C ASN A 45 -2.31 -5.46 4.43
N ARG A 46 -1.51 -4.38 4.45
CA ARG A 46 -0.05 -4.47 4.32
C ARG A 46 0.56 -5.28 5.45
N PHE A 47 0.23 -4.96 6.69
CA PHE A 47 0.84 -5.62 7.84
C PHE A 47 0.31 -7.03 8.06
N GLN A 48 -0.98 -7.29 7.83
CA GLN A 48 -1.51 -8.65 7.89
C GLN A 48 -0.88 -9.56 6.85
N ASN A 49 -0.78 -9.11 5.59
CA ASN A 49 -0.08 -9.88 4.56
C ASN A 49 1.41 -10.02 4.88
N PHE A 50 2.05 -8.98 5.40
CA PHE A 50 3.45 -9.05 5.81
C PHE A 50 3.69 -10.14 6.87
N ILE A 51 2.86 -10.17 7.93
CA ILE A 51 2.93 -11.19 8.97
C ILE A 51 2.70 -12.60 8.39
N LYS A 52 1.62 -12.78 7.61
CA LYS A 52 1.31 -14.06 6.95
C LYS A 52 2.51 -14.58 6.16
N HIS A 53 3.11 -13.75 5.31
CA HIS A 53 4.21 -14.18 4.45
C HIS A 53 5.53 -14.41 5.21
N LEU A 54 5.83 -13.65 6.27
CA LEU A 54 6.97 -13.95 7.14
C LEU A 54 6.82 -15.36 7.73
N ARG A 55 5.63 -15.68 8.24
CA ARG A 55 5.32 -17.01 8.78
C ARG A 55 5.39 -18.12 7.73
N GLU A 56 4.88 -17.89 6.53
CA GLU A 56 4.98 -18.85 5.41
C GLU A 56 6.43 -19.10 4.95
N MET A 57 7.32 -18.10 5.10
CA MET A 57 8.76 -18.26 4.85
C MET A 57 9.50 -18.98 5.99
N GLY A 58 8.79 -19.37 7.04
CA GLY A 58 9.34 -20.05 8.21
C GLY A 58 9.88 -19.12 9.29
N ASP A 59 9.74 -17.79 9.17
CA ASP A 59 10.18 -16.85 10.20
C ASP A 59 9.28 -16.94 11.44
N GLU A 60 9.88 -16.76 12.62
CA GLU A 60 9.16 -16.55 13.87
C GLU A 60 8.79 -15.08 14.01
N VAL A 61 7.53 -14.80 14.34
CA VAL A 61 7.02 -13.43 14.38
C VAL A 61 6.32 -13.18 15.70
N LEU A 62 6.74 -12.10 16.37
CA LEU A 62 6.06 -11.51 17.51
C LEU A 62 5.52 -10.15 17.10
N VAL A 63 4.23 -9.89 17.34
CA VAL A 63 3.60 -8.60 17.03
C VAL A 63 3.22 -7.90 18.32
N VAL A 64 3.72 -6.68 18.52
CA VAL A 64 3.29 -5.76 19.57
C VAL A 64 2.44 -4.67 18.94
N THR A 65 1.23 -4.49 19.43
CA THR A 65 0.23 -3.58 18.85
C THR A 65 -0.69 -3.02 19.93
N THR A 66 -1.54 -2.03 19.64
CA THR A 66 -2.53 -1.54 20.62
C THR A 66 -3.55 -2.64 20.96
N HIS A 67 -3.93 -2.76 22.23
CA HIS A 67 -4.74 -3.87 22.75
C HIS A 67 -6.12 -4.05 22.11
N LYS A 68 -6.77 -2.98 21.65
CA LYS A 68 -8.13 -3.05 21.12
C LYS A 68 -8.17 -3.86 19.81
N GLY A 69 -8.92 -4.96 19.82
CA GLY A 69 -9.12 -5.83 18.64
C GLY A 69 -7.89 -6.67 18.26
N ALA A 70 -6.84 -6.70 19.08
CA ALA A 70 -5.69 -7.56 18.84
C ALA A 70 -6.04 -9.01 19.22
N PRO A 71 -5.91 -9.99 18.30
CA PRO A 71 -6.03 -11.40 18.66
C PRO A 71 -4.85 -11.85 19.53
N GLU A 72 -4.89 -13.06 20.08
CA GLU A 72 -3.74 -13.65 20.77
C GLU A 72 -2.70 -14.20 19.77
N GLU A 73 -3.16 -14.66 18.61
CA GLU A 73 -2.34 -15.21 17.55
C GLU A 73 -2.90 -14.81 16.17
N PHE A 74 -2.01 -14.63 15.18
CA PHE A 74 -2.38 -14.43 13.78
C PHE A 74 -1.43 -15.18 12.85
N HIS A 75 -1.93 -16.22 12.15
CA HIS A 75 -1.13 -17.09 11.27
C HIS A 75 0.13 -17.68 11.96
N GLY A 76 0.02 -18.12 13.22
CA GLY A 76 1.17 -18.61 13.99
C GLY A 76 2.08 -17.53 14.56
N ALA A 77 1.83 -16.24 14.30
CA ALA A 77 2.52 -15.15 14.96
C ALA A 77 1.84 -14.82 16.29
N LYS A 78 2.61 -14.78 17.39
CA LYS A 78 2.09 -14.35 18.68
C LYS A 78 1.81 -12.85 18.63
N VAL A 79 0.66 -12.43 19.14
CA VAL A 79 0.25 -11.02 19.17
C VAL A 79 0.08 -10.55 20.62
N ILE A 80 0.68 -9.41 20.95
CA ILE A 80 0.66 -8.79 22.27
C ILE A 80 -0.02 -7.44 22.17
N GLY A 81 -1.17 -7.33 22.84
CA GLY A 81 -1.85 -6.07 23.07
C GLY A 81 -1.14 -5.22 24.12
N SER A 82 -0.72 -4.02 23.74
CA SER A 82 -0.23 -2.98 24.62
C SER A 82 -1.37 -2.05 25.01
N TRP A 83 -1.44 -1.70 26.30
CA TRP A 83 -2.43 -0.74 26.78
C TRP A 83 -2.28 0.59 26.04
N SER A 84 -3.41 1.15 25.61
CA SER A 84 -3.44 2.33 24.73
C SER A 84 -4.44 3.36 25.24
N PHE A 85 -4.15 4.62 24.97
CA PHE A 85 -4.97 5.78 25.35
C PHE A 85 -5.39 6.56 24.10
N PRO A 86 -6.50 7.31 24.13
CA PRO A 86 -6.95 8.06 22.96
C PRO A 86 -5.98 9.20 22.62
N CYS A 87 -5.74 9.44 21.33
CA CYS A 87 -5.01 10.63 20.88
C CYS A 87 -5.86 11.89 21.11
N PRO A 88 -5.33 12.95 21.76
CA PRO A 88 -6.08 14.19 22.02
C PRO A 88 -6.63 14.88 20.76
N LEU A 89 -5.89 14.79 19.64
CA LEU A 89 -6.26 15.40 18.36
C LEU A 89 -7.11 14.48 17.47
N TYR A 90 -7.10 13.17 17.73
CA TYR A 90 -7.80 12.15 16.95
C TYR A 90 -8.30 11.02 17.86
N GLN A 91 -9.47 11.21 18.48
CA GLN A 91 -9.99 10.29 19.50
C GLN A 91 -10.14 8.83 19.03
N ASN A 92 -10.25 8.60 17.72
CA ASN A 92 -10.38 7.28 17.12
C ASN A 92 -9.04 6.56 16.86
N VAL A 93 -7.89 7.19 17.12
CA VAL A 93 -6.56 6.60 16.95
C VAL A 93 -5.99 6.29 18.34
N PRO A 94 -5.99 5.02 18.77
CA PRO A 94 -5.35 4.63 20.02
C PRO A 94 -3.83 4.77 19.89
N LEU A 95 -3.21 5.37 20.89
CA LEU A 95 -1.77 5.51 21.01
C LEU A 95 -1.25 4.67 22.17
N SER A 96 -0.07 4.10 22.01
CA SER A 96 0.58 3.28 23.03
C SER A 96 2.08 3.44 22.98
N LEU A 97 2.71 3.61 24.14
CA LEU A 97 4.17 3.65 24.23
C LEU A 97 4.81 2.26 24.15
N ALA A 98 4.04 1.19 24.31
CA ALA A 98 4.53 -0.20 24.40
C ALA A 98 5.70 -0.42 25.40
N LEU A 99 5.83 0.46 26.40
CA LEU A 99 6.91 0.43 27.37
C LEU A 99 6.39 -0.10 28.72
N SER A 100 6.14 -1.41 28.79
CA SER A 100 5.74 -2.09 30.03
C SER A 100 6.68 -3.25 30.36
N PRO A 101 6.86 -3.62 31.64
CA PRO A 101 7.66 -4.78 32.02
C PRO A 101 7.19 -6.08 31.36
N ARG A 102 5.87 -6.22 31.13
CA ARG A 102 5.29 -7.34 30.38
C ARG A 102 5.82 -7.39 28.95
N ILE A 103 5.73 -6.29 28.20
CA ILE A 103 6.18 -6.24 26.80
C ILE A 103 7.69 -6.46 26.72
N PHE A 104 8.47 -5.81 27.60
CA PHE A 104 9.91 -6.02 27.66
C PHE A 104 10.25 -7.50 27.93
N SER A 105 9.60 -8.13 28.92
CA SER A 105 9.83 -9.54 29.25
C SER A 105 9.53 -10.46 28.08
N GLU A 106 8.40 -10.25 27.38
CA GLU A 106 8.01 -11.06 26.23
C GLU A 106 8.96 -10.88 25.04
N VAL A 107 9.34 -9.64 24.71
CA VAL A 107 10.29 -9.37 23.63
C VAL A 107 11.68 -9.91 23.97
N ASN A 108 12.14 -9.76 25.21
CA ASN A 108 13.43 -10.29 25.65
C ASN A 108 13.46 -11.83 25.66
N LYS A 109 12.37 -12.49 26.07
CA LYS A 109 12.22 -13.96 25.98
C LYS A 109 12.22 -14.43 24.54
N PHE A 110 11.56 -13.70 23.65
CA PHE A 110 11.51 -13.98 22.22
C PHE A 110 12.89 -13.87 21.56
N LYS A 111 13.79 -13.03 22.09
CA LYS A 111 15.16 -12.81 21.59
C LYS A 111 15.17 -12.49 20.08
N PRO A 112 14.50 -11.41 19.64
CA PRO A 112 14.42 -11.08 18.22
C PRO A 112 15.79 -10.86 17.61
N ASP A 113 15.97 -11.31 16.37
CA ASP A 113 17.16 -10.97 15.57
C ASP A 113 17.02 -9.56 14.98
N ILE A 114 15.77 -9.06 14.87
CA ILE A 114 15.48 -7.71 14.41
C ILE A 114 14.15 -7.19 14.98
N ILE A 115 14.12 -5.89 15.28
CA ILE A 115 12.89 -5.17 15.64
C ILE A 115 12.49 -4.27 14.45
N HIS A 116 11.23 -4.33 14.05
CA HIS A 116 10.67 -3.46 13.02
C HIS A 116 9.49 -2.67 13.59
N ALA A 117 9.63 -1.34 13.68
CA ALA A 117 8.59 -0.44 14.15
C ALA A 117 7.99 0.44 13.05
N THR A 118 6.74 0.83 13.23
CA THR A 118 6.02 1.71 12.33
C THR A 118 6.02 3.15 12.82
N SER A 119 6.48 4.08 11.98
CA SER A 119 6.47 5.52 12.26
C SER A 119 5.36 6.22 11.45
N PRO A 120 4.83 7.36 11.95
CA PRO A 120 5.29 8.17 13.09
C PRO A 120 4.59 7.88 14.43
N GLY A 121 3.98 6.71 14.61
CA GLY A 121 3.33 6.34 15.87
C GLY A 121 4.28 6.40 17.08
N ILE A 122 3.77 6.74 18.26
CA ILE A 122 4.55 6.88 19.51
C ILE A 122 5.05 5.54 20.05
N MET A 123 4.47 4.42 19.59
CA MET A 123 4.93 3.06 19.92
C MET A 123 6.39 2.82 19.54
N VAL A 124 6.89 3.58 18.56
CA VAL A 124 8.30 3.60 18.16
C VAL A 124 9.24 3.91 19.33
N LEU A 125 8.81 4.69 20.33
CA LEU A 125 9.63 5.05 21.49
C LEU A 125 9.90 3.84 22.38
N GLY A 126 8.87 3.00 22.62
CA GLY A 126 9.05 1.73 23.32
C GLY A 126 9.90 0.74 22.55
N ALA A 127 9.65 0.63 21.23
CA ALA A 127 10.46 -0.23 20.36
C ALA A 127 11.94 0.18 20.36
N LEU A 128 12.22 1.49 20.31
CA LEU A 128 13.57 2.06 20.42
C LEU A 128 14.21 1.72 21.76
N ALA A 129 13.54 2.01 22.88
CA ALA A 129 14.06 1.72 24.21
C ALA A 129 14.40 0.23 24.37
N ILE A 130 13.47 -0.65 23.98
CA ILE A 130 13.69 -2.09 24.03
C ILE A 130 14.86 -2.51 23.14
N SER A 131 14.91 -2.04 21.88
CA SER A 131 16.01 -2.37 20.96
C SER A 131 17.40 -2.06 21.51
N LYS A 132 17.55 -0.91 22.20
CA LYS A 132 18.81 -0.51 22.82
C LYS A 132 19.12 -1.34 24.06
N MET A 133 18.13 -1.64 24.91
CA MET A 133 18.33 -2.46 26.11
C MET A 133 18.78 -3.89 25.79
N ILE A 134 18.29 -4.48 24.69
CA ILE A 134 18.66 -5.85 24.28
C ILE A 134 19.68 -5.89 23.13
N SER A 135 20.20 -4.74 22.69
CA SER A 135 21.19 -4.60 21.61
C SER A 135 20.80 -5.28 20.29
N VAL A 136 19.54 -5.10 19.87
CA VAL A 136 18.99 -5.68 18.62
C VAL A 136 18.83 -4.58 17.57
N PRO A 137 19.19 -4.82 16.29
CA PRO A 137 19.04 -3.84 15.22
C PRO A 137 17.57 -3.46 15.00
N MET A 138 17.35 -2.20 14.66
CA MET A 138 16.02 -1.62 14.49
C MET A 138 15.78 -1.07 13.09
N VAL A 139 14.70 -1.53 12.48
CA VAL A 139 14.14 -1.00 11.24
C VAL A 139 12.93 -0.15 11.55
N MET A 140 12.84 1.03 10.95
CA MET A 140 11.63 1.86 11.00
C MET A 140 11.02 1.98 9.63
N SER A 141 9.71 1.78 9.52
CA SER A 141 8.96 2.04 8.29
C SER A 141 7.98 3.19 8.45
N TYR A 142 8.03 4.13 7.53
CA TYR A 142 7.18 5.31 7.51
C TYR A 142 5.93 5.09 6.67
N HIS A 143 4.73 5.30 7.25
CA HIS A 143 3.46 5.04 6.54
C HIS A 143 2.48 6.20 6.52
N THR A 144 2.55 7.09 7.51
CA THR A 144 1.66 8.26 7.59
C THR A 144 2.47 9.52 7.37
N HIS A 145 2.29 10.15 6.21
CA HIS A 145 3.00 11.36 5.85
C HIS A 145 2.39 12.61 6.49
N LEU A 146 2.54 12.75 7.81
CA LEU A 146 2.00 13.87 8.61
C LEU A 146 2.31 15.26 8.01
N PRO A 147 3.53 15.55 7.51
CA PRO A 147 3.86 16.86 6.92
C PRO A 147 2.92 17.29 5.79
N ALA A 148 2.42 16.38 4.95
CA ALA A 148 1.48 16.74 3.88
C ALA A 148 0.06 17.08 4.37
N TYR A 149 -0.31 16.66 5.58
CA TYR A 149 -1.63 16.97 6.16
C TYR A 149 -1.63 18.29 6.92
N ILE A 150 -0.50 18.68 7.54
CA ILE A 150 -0.40 19.86 8.41
C ILE A 150 -0.89 21.17 7.71
N PRO A 151 -0.47 21.48 6.47
CA PRO A 151 -0.96 22.66 5.78
C PRO A 151 -2.46 22.64 5.50
N ARG A 152 -3.05 21.45 5.30
CA ARG A 152 -4.50 21.29 5.04
C ARG A 152 -5.36 21.64 6.25
N TYR A 153 -4.79 21.63 7.45
CA TYR A 153 -5.45 22.02 8.69
C TYR A 153 -5.08 23.44 9.14
N ASN A 154 -4.42 24.25 8.29
CA ASN A 154 -3.90 25.58 8.64
C ASN A 154 -2.93 25.59 9.83
N LEU A 155 -2.25 24.47 10.10
CA LEU A 155 -1.32 24.31 11.23
C LEU A 155 0.15 24.44 10.80
N ASN A 156 0.45 25.30 9.83
CA ASN A 156 1.80 25.39 9.22
C ASN A 156 2.94 25.56 10.24
N TRP A 157 2.68 26.17 11.40
CA TRP A 157 3.63 26.31 12.50
C TRP A 157 4.11 24.96 13.09
N LEU A 158 3.37 23.86 12.90
CA LEU A 158 3.74 22.51 13.32
C LEU A 158 4.61 21.74 12.31
N LEU A 159 4.85 22.28 11.11
CA LEU A 159 5.55 21.56 10.05
C LEU A 159 6.99 21.22 10.44
N GLU A 160 7.77 22.22 10.86
CA GLU A 160 9.16 22.00 11.32
C GLU A 160 9.27 21.20 12.62
N PRO A 161 8.43 21.42 13.65
CA PRO A 161 8.36 20.52 14.81
C PRO A 161 8.11 19.07 14.43
N THR A 162 7.23 18.82 13.46
CA THR A 162 6.92 17.46 12.97
C THR A 162 8.11 16.84 12.27
N TRP A 163 8.79 17.58 11.38
CA TRP A 163 10.02 17.10 10.76
C TRP A 163 11.13 16.86 11.78
N SER A 164 11.24 17.70 12.81
CA SER A 164 12.21 17.54 13.90
C SER A 164 11.95 16.27 14.71
N PHE A 165 10.68 15.95 14.98
CA PHE A 165 10.28 14.70 15.60
C PHE A 165 10.63 13.49 14.72
N ILE A 166 10.29 13.53 13.42
CA ILE A 166 10.62 12.46 12.46
C ILE A 166 12.14 12.26 12.37
N ARG A 167 12.92 13.35 12.30
CA ARG A 167 14.40 13.34 12.35
C ARG A 167 14.92 12.62 13.58
N CYS A 168 14.43 12.98 14.77
CA CYS A 168 14.86 12.38 16.03
C CYS A 168 14.62 10.86 16.04
N LEU A 169 13.42 10.44 15.64
CA LEU A 169 13.04 9.02 15.61
C LEU A 169 13.90 8.23 14.62
N HIS A 170 13.91 8.64 13.35
CA HIS A 170 14.54 7.86 12.28
C HIS A 170 16.07 7.85 12.37
N ARG A 171 16.70 8.87 12.95
CA ARG A 171 18.16 8.86 13.20
C ARG A 171 18.59 7.76 14.16
N SER A 172 17.70 7.36 15.05
CA SER A 172 17.94 6.31 16.05
C SER A 172 17.76 4.89 15.51
N ALA A 173 17.19 4.75 14.30
CA ALA A 173 17.06 3.49 13.58
C ALA A 173 18.30 3.18 12.74
N ASP A 174 18.59 1.90 12.57
CA ASP A 174 19.67 1.41 11.72
C ASP A 174 19.28 1.49 10.23
N LEU A 175 17.98 1.34 9.93
CA LEU A 175 17.43 1.47 8.58
C LEU A 175 16.05 2.13 8.58
N THR A 176 15.82 3.00 7.59
CA THR A 176 14.52 3.60 7.31
C THR A 176 13.93 3.05 6.01
N LEU A 177 12.72 2.53 6.11
CA LEU A 177 11.89 2.03 5.03
C LEU A 177 10.82 3.06 4.66
N VAL A 178 10.79 3.48 3.39
CA VAL A 178 9.81 4.44 2.86
C VAL A 178 8.94 3.82 1.76
N PRO A 179 7.67 4.20 1.61
CA PRO A 179 6.71 3.50 0.76
C PRO A 179 6.79 3.88 -0.73
N SER A 180 7.46 4.99 -1.05
CA SER A 180 7.54 5.54 -2.40
C SER A 180 8.80 6.37 -2.60
N VAL A 181 9.15 6.59 -3.88
CA VAL A 181 10.28 7.46 -4.26
C VAL A 181 10.02 8.90 -3.82
N ALA A 182 8.79 9.40 -3.99
CA ALA A 182 8.40 10.73 -3.52
C ALA A 182 8.69 10.94 -2.02
N ILE A 183 8.39 9.95 -1.17
CA ILE A 183 8.67 10.05 0.27
C ILE A 183 10.18 9.94 0.56
N ALA A 184 10.93 9.19 -0.26
CA ALA A 184 12.38 9.16 -0.15
C ALA A 184 12.98 10.55 -0.43
N GLU A 185 12.53 11.21 -1.49
CA GLU A 185 12.93 12.58 -1.85
C GLU A 185 12.57 13.59 -0.75
N ASP A 186 11.38 13.48 -0.14
CA ASP A 186 10.98 14.30 1.00
C ASP A 186 11.91 14.07 2.20
N PHE A 187 12.28 12.82 2.50
CA PHE A 187 13.19 12.47 3.59
C PHE A 187 14.60 13.01 3.37
N GLU A 188 15.09 12.98 2.13
CA GLU A 188 16.38 13.56 1.74
C GLU A 188 16.37 15.08 1.85
N THR A 189 15.33 15.72 1.31
CA THR A 189 15.13 17.18 1.37
C THR A 189 15.05 17.68 2.81
N ALA A 190 14.27 17.00 3.65
CA ALA A 190 14.12 17.33 5.07
C ALA A 190 15.31 16.87 5.95
N LYS A 191 16.34 16.26 5.34
CA LYS A 191 17.57 15.76 6.00
C LYS A 191 17.26 14.86 7.20
N VAL A 192 16.28 13.95 7.01
CA VAL A 192 15.82 13.03 8.06
C VAL A 192 16.96 12.10 8.48
N VAL A 193 17.49 11.35 7.51
CA VAL A 193 18.65 10.46 7.64
C VAL A 193 19.48 10.52 6.36
N PRO A 194 20.77 10.13 6.39
CA PRO A 194 21.57 9.99 5.18
C PRO A 194 20.91 9.03 4.17
N ALA A 195 21.05 9.33 2.87
CA ALA A 195 20.41 8.57 1.78
C ALA A 195 20.75 7.08 1.80
N ASN A 196 21.96 6.71 2.23
CA ASN A 196 22.38 5.31 2.35
C ASN A 196 21.58 4.50 3.41
N ARG A 197 20.84 5.15 4.32
CA ARG A 197 19.92 4.52 5.29
C ARG A 197 18.45 4.53 4.86
N ILE A 198 18.12 5.12 3.71
CA ILE A 198 16.77 5.14 3.16
C ILE A 198 16.65 4.00 2.16
N ARG A 199 15.60 3.19 2.29
CA ARG A 199 15.29 2.11 1.34
C ARG A 199 13.81 2.09 1.02
N LEU A 200 13.49 1.83 -0.24
CA LEU A 200 12.12 1.63 -0.68
C LEU A 200 11.59 0.32 -0.11
N TRP A 201 10.49 0.40 0.63
CA TRP A 201 9.69 -0.76 0.97
C TRP A 201 8.67 -1.00 -0.12
N ASN A 202 9.09 -1.82 -1.08
CA ASN A 202 8.32 -2.21 -2.25
C ASN A 202 6.87 -2.61 -1.89
N LYS A 203 5.96 -2.23 -2.77
CA LYS A 203 4.52 -2.46 -2.63
C LYS A 203 4.19 -3.88 -3.09
N GLY A 204 3.38 -4.59 -2.30
CA GLY A 204 2.88 -5.93 -2.62
C GLY A 204 1.36 -5.94 -2.71
N VAL A 205 0.82 -6.96 -3.39
CA VAL A 205 -0.62 -7.22 -3.49
C VAL A 205 -0.91 -8.70 -3.31
N ASP A 206 -2.00 -9.01 -2.61
CA ASP A 206 -2.48 -10.39 -2.46
C ASP A 206 -3.05 -10.89 -3.79
N SER A 207 -2.21 -11.53 -4.59
CA SER A 207 -2.59 -12.09 -5.88
C SER A 207 -3.47 -13.35 -5.78
N GLU A 208 -3.67 -13.90 -4.58
CA GLU A 208 -4.57 -15.05 -4.39
C GLU A 208 -6.01 -14.60 -4.30
N SER A 209 -6.25 -13.51 -3.57
CA SER A 209 -7.56 -12.86 -3.39
C SER A 209 -7.87 -11.92 -4.55
N PHE A 210 -6.89 -11.21 -5.11
CA PHE A 210 -7.09 -10.36 -6.28
C PHE A 210 -6.55 -11.04 -7.53
N HIS A 211 -7.47 -11.63 -8.30
CA HIS A 211 -7.16 -12.44 -9.47
C HIS A 211 -8.33 -12.46 -10.46
N THR A 212 -8.02 -12.59 -11.74
CA THR A 212 -9.02 -12.72 -12.83
C THR A 212 -10.02 -13.88 -12.65
N LYS A 213 -9.73 -14.85 -11.76
CA LYS A 213 -10.58 -16.03 -11.50
C LYS A 213 -11.87 -15.67 -10.76
N TYR A 214 -11.89 -14.49 -10.12
CA TYR A 214 -13.06 -13.98 -9.41
C TYR A 214 -14.05 -13.24 -10.32
N ARG A 215 -13.81 -13.16 -11.64
CA ARG A 215 -14.82 -12.60 -12.54
C ARG A 215 -16.12 -13.39 -12.42
N ARG A 216 -17.24 -12.69 -12.17
CA ARG A 216 -18.58 -13.28 -12.06
C ARG A 216 -19.56 -12.45 -12.86
N HIS A 217 -20.44 -13.12 -13.62
CA HIS A 217 -21.45 -12.44 -14.41
C HIS A 217 -22.47 -11.70 -13.52
N GLU A 218 -22.87 -12.29 -12.40
CA GLU A 218 -23.81 -11.68 -11.45
C GLU A 218 -23.25 -10.38 -10.86
N MET A 219 -21.98 -10.38 -10.42
CA MET A 219 -21.33 -9.15 -9.96
C MET A 219 -21.24 -8.11 -11.07
N ARG A 220 -20.92 -8.53 -12.31
CA ARG A 220 -20.94 -7.63 -13.47
C ARG A 220 -22.31 -6.97 -13.66
N VAL A 221 -23.39 -7.74 -13.65
CA VAL A 221 -24.77 -7.22 -13.78
C VAL A 221 -25.11 -6.24 -12.66
N ARG A 222 -24.73 -6.57 -11.41
CA ARG A 222 -24.93 -5.69 -10.23
C ARG A 222 -24.22 -4.36 -10.42
N LEU A 223 -22.93 -4.38 -10.74
CA LEU A 223 -22.12 -3.17 -10.88
C LEU A 223 -22.52 -2.33 -12.10
N SER A 224 -22.99 -2.96 -13.16
CA SER A 224 -23.48 -2.28 -14.37
C SER A 224 -24.96 -1.89 -14.27
N GLY A 225 -25.61 -1.99 -13.11
CA GLY A 225 -27.03 -1.64 -12.95
C GLY A 225 -27.96 -2.32 -13.98
N GLY A 226 -27.72 -3.60 -14.27
CA GLY A 226 -28.52 -4.40 -15.21
C GLY A 226 -28.00 -4.47 -16.65
N GLU A 227 -26.96 -3.70 -17.01
CA GLU A 227 -26.46 -3.65 -18.40
C GLU A 227 -25.03 -4.17 -18.56
N PRO A 228 -24.79 -5.49 -18.43
CA PRO A 228 -23.43 -6.07 -18.33
C PRO A 228 -22.56 -5.85 -19.58
N GLU A 229 -23.17 -5.63 -20.74
CA GLU A 229 -22.46 -5.43 -22.02
C GLU A 229 -21.86 -4.03 -22.18
N LYS A 230 -22.31 -3.04 -21.40
CA LYS A 230 -21.76 -1.67 -21.47
C LYS A 230 -20.40 -1.59 -20.78
N PRO A 231 -19.50 -0.69 -21.23
CA PRO A 231 -18.23 -0.42 -20.55
C PRO A 231 -18.45 -0.04 -19.09
N LEU A 232 -17.70 -0.66 -18.18
CA LEU A 232 -17.83 -0.44 -16.74
C LEU A 232 -16.54 0.14 -16.13
N VAL A 233 -16.63 1.38 -15.68
CA VAL A 233 -15.65 2.04 -14.82
C VAL A 233 -15.91 1.62 -13.38
N ILE A 234 -14.87 1.19 -12.67
CA ILE A 234 -14.97 0.88 -11.24
C ILE A 234 -14.09 1.85 -10.44
N HIS A 235 -14.61 2.31 -9.30
CA HIS A 235 -13.84 2.99 -8.27
C HIS A 235 -13.99 2.19 -6.97
N VAL A 236 -12.88 1.91 -6.32
CA VAL A 236 -12.85 1.18 -5.04
C VAL A 236 -12.08 1.99 -4.01
N GLY A 237 -12.69 2.25 -2.87
CA GLY A 237 -12.01 2.94 -1.77
C GLY A 237 -12.95 3.71 -0.84
N ARG A 238 -12.36 4.43 0.10
CA ARG A 238 -13.11 5.30 1.01
C ARG A 238 -13.56 6.57 0.28
N PHE A 239 -14.83 6.96 0.42
CA PHE A 239 -15.36 8.19 -0.17
C PHE A 239 -15.06 9.39 0.72
N GLY A 240 -13.88 9.97 0.51
CA GLY A 240 -13.46 11.22 1.14
C GLY A 240 -13.28 12.34 0.11
N ARG A 241 -13.42 13.60 0.54
CA ARG A 241 -13.22 14.77 -0.33
C ARG A 241 -11.80 14.80 -0.91
N GLU A 242 -10.82 14.32 -0.15
CA GLU A 242 -9.42 14.21 -0.58
C GLU A 242 -9.19 13.23 -1.75
N LYS A 243 -10.19 12.42 -2.08
CA LYS A 243 -10.13 11.48 -3.21
C LYS A 243 -10.53 12.11 -4.55
N ASN A 244 -11.06 13.33 -4.54
CA ASN A 244 -11.46 14.08 -5.74
C ASN A 244 -12.42 13.29 -6.67
N LEU A 245 -13.36 12.55 -6.07
CA LEU A 245 -14.25 11.65 -6.82
C LEU A 245 -15.23 12.38 -7.75
N ASP A 246 -15.48 13.66 -7.50
CA ASP A 246 -16.32 14.53 -8.34
C ASP A 246 -15.76 14.68 -9.76
N PHE A 247 -14.43 14.55 -9.91
CA PHE A 247 -13.78 14.55 -11.22
C PHE A 247 -14.35 13.45 -12.13
N LEU A 248 -14.78 12.31 -11.56
CA LEU A 248 -15.35 11.21 -12.33
C LEU A 248 -16.68 11.58 -12.99
N LYS A 249 -17.41 12.57 -12.47
CA LYS A 249 -18.62 13.08 -13.13
C LYS A 249 -18.29 13.64 -14.52
N ARG A 250 -17.25 14.48 -14.59
CA ARG A 250 -16.77 15.07 -15.85
C ARG A 250 -16.25 14.01 -16.83
N VAL A 251 -15.68 12.92 -16.32
CA VAL A 251 -15.26 11.78 -17.13
C VAL A 251 -16.48 11.07 -17.72
N MET A 252 -17.49 10.79 -16.89
CA MET A 252 -18.69 10.09 -17.33
C MET A 252 -19.56 10.91 -18.30
N GLU A 253 -19.60 12.24 -18.15
CA GLU A 253 -20.25 13.14 -19.12
C GLU A 253 -19.64 13.02 -20.53
N ARG A 254 -18.34 12.70 -20.64
CA ARG A 254 -17.66 12.47 -21.91
C ARG A 254 -17.77 11.03 -22.41
N LEU A 255 -18.37 10.13 -21.62
CA LEU A 255 -18.52 8.70 -21.90
C LEU A 255 -20.00 8.27 -21.72
N PRO A 256 -20.94 8.77 -22.53
CA PRO A 256 -22.38 8.58 -22.31
C PRO A 256 -22.86 7.12 -22.41
N GLY A 257 -22.06 6.24 -23.03
CA GLY A 257 -22.34 4.79 -23.11
C GLY A 257 -21.70 3.96 -21.99
N ALA A 258 -20.87 4.56 -21.14
CA ALA A 258 -20.22 3.87 -20.04
C ALA A 258 -21.07 3.92 -18.77
N ARG A 259 -20.83 2.95 -17.88
CA ARG A 259 -21.40 2.89 -16.54
C ARG A 259 -20.30 3.02 -15.51
N ILE A 260 -20.64 3.49 -14.32
CA ILE A 260 -19.68 3.61 -13.22
C ILE A 260 -20.21 2.91 -11.97
N ALA A 261 -19.34 2.14 -11.31
CA ALA A 261 -19.64 1.57 -10.00
C ALA A 261 -18.67 2.11 -8.94
N PHE A 262 -19.25 2.63 -7.87
CA PHE A 262 -18.57 3.08 -6.66
C PHE A 262 -18.68 2.00 -5.60
N VAL A 263 -17.54 1.37 -5.30
CA VAL A 263 -17.39 0.31 -4.29
C VAL A 263 -16.69 0.87 -3.07
N GLY A 264 -17.41 0.93 -1.95
CA GLY A 264 -16.92 1.54 -0.72
C GLY A 264 -17.95 2.45 -0.08
N ASP A 265 -17.50 3.19 0.92
CA ASP A 265 -18.31 4.13 1.67
C ASP A 265 -17.43 5.25 2.26
N GLY A 266 -18.05 6.29 2.79
CA GLY A 266 -17.37 7.37 3.46
C GLY A 266 -18.25 8.59 3.67
N PRO A 267 -17.74 9.59 4.41
CA PRO A 267 -18.50 10.81 4.73
C PRO A 267 -18.95 11.58 3.47
N TYR A 268 -18.29 11.35 2.33
CA TYR A 268 -18.63 12.03 1.07
C TYR A 268 -19.68 11.31 0.22
N ARG A 269 -20.19 10.16 0.68
CA ARG A 269 -21.13 9.33 -0.08
C ARG A 269 -22.38 10.08 -0.52
N SER A 270 -23.07 10.72 0.41
CA SER A 270 -24.37 11.37 0.12
C SER A 270 -24.24 12.53 -0.86
N GLU A 271 -23.10 13.23 -0.87
CA GLU A 271 -22.83 14.28 -1.85
C GLU A 271 -22.53 13.69 -3.23
N LEU A 272 -21.77 12.59 -3.30
CA LEU A 272 -21.52 11.87 -4.55
C LEU A 272 -22.80 11.29 -5.15
N GLU A 273 -23.65 10.64 -4.36
CA GLU A 273 -24.94 10.10 -4.84
C GLU A 273 -25.80 11.22 -5.45
N LYS A 274 -25.87 12.39 -4.80
CA LYS A 274 -26.55 13.58 -5.34
C LYS A 274 -25.94 14.03 -6.68
N MET A 275 -24.61 14.13 -6.75
CA MET A 275 -23.90 14.55 -7.97
C MET A 275 -24.09 13.62 -9.17
N PHE A 276 -24.25 12.33 -8.93
CA PHE A 276 -24.46 11.31 -9.96
C PHE A 276 -25.96 10.98 -10.19
N THR A 277 -26.88 11.76 -9.63
CA THR A 277 -28.33 11.59 -9.88
C THR A 277 -28.63 11.69 -11.37
N GLY A 278 -29.33 10.70 -11.92
CA GLY A 278 -29.65 10.63 -13.35
C GLY A 278 -28.51 10.13 -14.25
N MET A 279 -27.34 9.79 -13.68
CA MET A 279 -26.24 9.15 -14.41
C MET A 279 -26.27 7.62 -14.23
N PRO A 280 -25.66 6.83 -15.13
CA PRO A 280 -25.58 5.37 -15.00
C PRO A 280 -24.55 4.93 -13.94
N ALA A 281 -24.78 5.33 -12.69
CA ALA A 281 -23.92 5.10 -11.54
C ALA A 281 -24.54 4.11 -10.54
N VAL A 282 -23.73 3.18 -10.01
CA VAL A 282 -24.12 2.25 -8.95
C VAL A 282 -23.25 2.47 -7.72
N PHE A 283 -23.86 2.60 -6.54
CA PHE A 283 -23.17 2.68 -5.26
C PHE A 283 -23.42 1.40 -4.47
N THR A 284 -22.41 0.56 -4.32
CA THR A 284 -22.60 -0.77 -3.70
C THR A 284 -22.56 -0.74 -2.18
N GLY A 285 -22.04 0.34 -1.59
CA GLY A 285 -21.53 0.31 -0.22
C GLY A 285 -20.24 -0.48 -0.12
N MET A 286 -19.82 -0.75 1.12
CA MET A 286 -18.59 -1.47 1.42
C MET A 286 -18.71 -2.95 1.07
N LEU A 287 -17.80 -3.45 0.22
CA LEU A 287 -17.63 -4.88 -0.08
C LEU A 287 -16.35 -5.39 0.56
N GLN A 288 -16.33 -6.67 0.96
CA GLN A 288 -15.18 -7.33 1.57
C GLN A 288 -15.00 -8.76 1.04
N GLY A 289 -13.83 -9.35 1.28
CA GLY A 289 -13.56 -10.75 0.94
C GLY A 289 -13.75 -11.07 -0.54
N GLU A 290 -14.45 -12.17 -0.83
CA GLU A 290 -14.69 -12.61 -2.19
C GLU A 290 -15.53 -11.61 -2.99
N GLU A 291 -16.56 -10.97 -2.41
CA GLU A 291 -17.37 -9.98 -3.13
C GLU A 291 -16.53 -8.81 -3.65
N LEU A 292 -15.58 -8.32 -2.83
CA LEU A 292 -14.66 -7.27 -3.25
C LEU A 292 -13.75 -7.74 -4.40
N SER A 293 -13.27 -8.98 -4.31
CA SER A 293 -12.45 -9.62 -5.34
C SER A 293 -13.21 -9.75 -6.67
N GLN A 294 -14.48 -10.14 -6.58
CA GLN A 294 -15.39 -10.20 -7.74
C GLN A 294 -15.65 -8.81 -8.32
N ALA A 295 -15.79 -7.79 -7.47
CA ALA A 295 -16.04 -6.42 -7.92
C ALA A 295 -14.88 -5.88 -8.75
N TYR A 296 -13.64 -6.06 -8.28
CA TYR A 296 -12.46 -5.72 -9.07
C TYR A 296 -12.41 -6.50 -10.39
N ALA A 297 -12.53 -7.83 -10.37
CA ALA A 297 -12.40 -8.67 -11.58
C ALA A 297 -13.53 -8.48 -12.62
N SER A 298 -14.63 -7.82 -12.23
CA SER A 298 -15.79 -7.57 -13.08
C SER A 298 -15.78 -6.20 -13.77
N GLY A 299 -14.88 -5.29 -13.39
CA GLY A 299 -14.69 -4.01 -14.08
C GLY A 299 -14.02 -4.14 -15.46
N ASP A 300 -14.12 -3.08 -16.27
CA ASP A 300 -13.32 -2.95 -17.50
C ASP A 300 -12.16 -1.97 -17.33
N VAL A 301 -12.32 -0.95 -16.47
CA VAL A 301 -11.26 -0.01 -16.10
C VAL A 301 -11.47 0.46 -14.66
N PHE A 302 -10.39 0.58 -13.91
CA PHE A 302 -10.39 1.16 -12.58
C PHE A 302 -9.97 2.63 -12.65
N ALA A 303 -10.72 3.52 -12.01
CA ALA A 303 -10.46 4.95 -12.01
C ALA A 303 -10.20 5.48 -10.58
N MET A 304 -9.10 6.22 -10.42
CA MET A 304 -8.72 6.82 -9.13
C MET A 304 -8.12 8.22 -9.31
N PRO A 305 -8.93 9.29 -9.17
CA PRO A 305 -8.47 10.67 -9.35
C PRO A 305 -7.75 11.27 -8.13
N SER A 306 -7.44 10.48 -7.09
CA SER A 306 -6.86 11.01 -5.85
C SER A 306 -5.41 11.46 -6.02
N GLU A 307 -5.11 12.66 -5.54
CA GLU A 307 -3.79 13.28 -5.64
C GLU A 307 -2.87 13.00 -4.43
N SER A 308 -3.38 12.32 -3.39
CA SER A 308 -2.63 12.12 -2.13
C SER A 308 -2.56 10.66 -1.71
N GLU A 309 -2.24 9.76 -2.63
CA GLU A 309 -2.08 8.32 -2.37
C GLU A 309 -0.65 7.97 -1.92
N THR A 310 -0.50 7.36 -0.75
CA THR A 310 0.83 6.96 -0.23
C THR A 310 1.22 5.54 -0.66
N LEU A 311 0.27 4.60 -0.59
CA LEU A 311 0.52 3.18 -0.87
C LEU A 311 -0.03 2.72 -2.23
N GLY A 312 -1.15 3.29 -2.69
CA GLY A 312 -1.77 2.88 -3.96
C GLY A 312 -2.20 1.41 -4.01
N GLN A 313 -2.63 0.83 -2.89
CA GLN A 313 -2.97 -0.61 -2.85
C GLN A 313 -4.11 -0.97 -3.80
N VAL A 314 -5.17 -0.15 -3.85
CA VAL A 314 -6.32 -0.37 -4.73
C VAL A 314 -5.94 -0.41 -6.21
N VAL A 315 -4.87 0.30 -6.61
CA VAL A 315 -4.30 0.23 -7.96
C VAL A 315 -3.68 -1.15 -8.20
N LEU A 316 -2.91 -1.66 -7.24
CA LEU A 316 -2.31 -2.99 -7.36
C LEU A 316 -3.38 -4.10 -7.33
N GLU A 317 -4.42 -3.96 -6.50
CA GLU A 317 -5.55 -4.90 -6.43
C GLU A 317 -6.31 -4.96 -7.77
N SER A 318 -6.56 -3.80 -8.39
CA SER A 318 -7.13 -3.74 -9.75
C SER A 318 -6.23 -4.43 -10.78
N MET A 319 -4.95 -4.08 -10.80
CA MET A 319 -3.98 -4.66 -11.76
C MET A 319 -3.86 -6.17 -11.59
N ALA A 320 -3.82 -6.67 -10.35
CA ALA A 320 -3.78 -8.11 -10.04
C ALA A 320 -5.07 -8.83 -10.48
N SER A 321 -6.20 -8.14 -10.43
CA SER A 321 -7.49 -8.64 -10.93
C SER A 321 -7.61 -8.58 -12.46
N GLY A 322 -6.57 -8.13 -13.17
CA GLY A 322 -6.53 -8.00 -14.63
C GLY A 322 -7.30 -6.80 -15.17
N VAL A 323 -7.63 -5.82 -14.32
CA VAL A 323 -8.34 -4.60 -14.71
C VAL A 323 -7.36 -3.44 -14.85
N PRO A 324 -7.29 -2.80 -16.03
CA PRO A 324 -6.41 -1.66 -16.27
C PRO A 324 -6.78 -0.46 -15.39
N VAL A 325 -5.80 0.40 -15.11
CA VAL A 325 -5.93 1.52 -14.18
C VAL A 325 -5.74 2.86 -14.89
N VAL A 326 -6.64 3.79 -14.59
CA VAL A 326 -6.52 5.22 -14.87
C VAL A 326 -6.46 5.96 -13.53
N ALA A 327 -5.31 6.52 -13.18
CA ALA A 327 -5.11 7.18 -11.89
C ALA A 327 -4.40 8.52 -12.05
N ALA A 328 -4.66 9.44 -11.10
CA ALA A 328 -3.89 10.68 -11.01
C ALA A 328 -2.41 10.36 -10.73
N ARG A 329 -1.52 11.05 -11.44
CA ARG A 329 -0.06 10.84 -11.37
C ARG A 329 0.52 11.56 -10.16
N ALA A 330 0.18 11.10 -8.97
CA ALA A 330 0.57 11.74 -7.72
C ALA A 330 0.93 10.72 -6.62
N GLY A 331 1.64 11.18 -5.59
CA GLY A 331 2.06 10.36 -4.46
C GLY A 331 2.84 9.12 -4.89
N GLY A 332 2.43 7.94 -4.41
CA GLY A 332 3.08 6.66 -4.69
C GLY A 332 2.63 5.97 -5.99
N ILE A 333 1.77 6.58 -6.80
CA ILE A 333 1.27 5.99 -8.06
C ILE A 333 2.34 5.90 -9.17
N PRO A 334 3.21 6.90 -9.37
CA PRO A 334 4.29 6.82 -10.36
C PRO A 334 5.23 5.62 -10.16
N ASP A 335 5.41 5.14 -8.93
CA ASP A 335 6.23 3.94 -8.65
C ASP A 335 5.55 2.64 -9.10
N ILE A 336 4.22 2.65 -9.25
CA ILE A 336 3.43 1.49 -9.67
C ILE A 336 3.31 1.46 -11.20
N ILE A 337 3.06 2.62 -11.80
CA ILE A 337 2.88 2.83 -13.25
C ILE A 337 3.97 3.80 -13.74
N PRO A 338 5.16 3.31 -14.12
CA PRO A 338 6.25 4.16 -14.59
C PRO A 338 5.95 4.75 -15.98
N LYS A 339 6.61 5.88 -16.31
CA LYS A 339 6.36 6.71 -17.51
C LYS A 339 6.42 5.94 -18.82
N ASP A 340 7.30 4.93 -18.92
CA ASP A 340 7.47 4.08 -20.11
C ASP A 340 6.25 3.19 -20.42
N LYS A 341 5.32 3.10 -19.47
CA LYS A 341 4.05 2.38 -19.57
C LYS A 341 2.85 3.32 -19.68
N GLU A 342 3.06 4.63 -19.72
CA GLU A 342 2.02 5.62 -20.02
C GLU A 342 1.55 5.46 -21.47
N GLY A 343 0.23 5.51 -21.70
CA GLY A 343 -0.34 5.66 -23.04
C GLY A 343 -0.17 4.49 -24.02
N LYS A 344 0.50 3.38 -23.66
CA LYS A 344 0.48 2.17 -24.48
C LYS A 344 -0.96 1.65 -24.50
N PRO A 345 -1.60 1.52 -25.69
CA PRO A 345 -2.80 0.71 -25.81
C PRO A 345 -2.50 -0.64 -25.18
N LEU A 346 -3.47 -1.20 -24.45
CA LEU A 346 -3.36 -2.54 -23.89
C LEU A 346 -3.05 -3.56 -24.99
N GLU A 347 -1.78 -3.79 -25.33
CA GLU A 347 -1.32 -4.98 -26.06
C GLU A 347 -1.62 -6.27 -25.27
N TRP A 348 -2.13 -6.14 -24.06
CA TRP A 348 -2.65 -7.18 -23.18
C TRP A 348 -4.09 -7.60 -23.49
N LEU A 349 -4.77 -6.95 -24.43
CA LEU A 349 -6.08 -7.34 -24.95
C LEU A 349 -6.04 -7.30 -26.48
N PRO A 350 -6.52 -8.34 -27.21
CA PRO A 350 -6.56 -8.29 -28.66
C PRO A 350 -7.37 -7.07 -29.13
N GLU A 351 -6.78 -6.34 -30.08
CA GLU A 351 -7.21 -5.06 -30.68
C GLU A 351 -8.70 -4.98 -31.08
N LYS A 352 -9.37 -6.14 -31.19
CA LYS A 352 -10.79 -6.28 -31.53
C LYS A 352 -11.76 -5.72 -30.48
N ARG A 353 -11.37 -5.55 -29.21
CA ARG A 353 -12.31 -5.11 -28.15
C ARG A 353 -12.51 -3.60 -28.05
N TRP A 354 -11.61 -2.79 -28.61
CA TRP A 354 -11.77 -1.33 -28.64
C TRP A 354 -12.55 -0.87 -29.88
N ARG A 355 -12.30 -1.47 -31.05
CA ARG A 355 -12.99 -1.10 -32.30
C ARG A 355 -14.50 -1.40 -32.30
N SER A 356 -14.97 -2.31 -31.45
CA SER A 356 -16.41 -2.63 -31.35
C SER A 356 -17.23 -1.62 -30.53
N VAL A 357 -16.59 -0.66 -29.84
CA VAL A 357 -17.29 0.43 -29.12
C VAL A 357 -17.57 1.63 -30.04
N THR A 358 -17.00 1.63 -31.26
CA THR A 358 -17.28 2.61 -32.31
C THR A 358 -17.69 1.91 -33.61
N GLY A 359 -18.93 1.37 -33.64
CA GLY A 359 -19.69 1.09 -34.87
C GLY A 359 -19.41 -0.22 -35.63
N GLY A 360 -20.47 -1.01 -35.86
CA GLY A 360 -20.56 -2.02 -36.94
C GLY A 360 -20.84 -3.46 -36.50
N GLN A 361 -21.95 -4.03 -36.99
CA GLN A 361 -22.48 -5.39 -36.72
C GLN A 361 -21.59 -6.57 -37.17
N PRO A 362 -21.85 -7.82 -36.70
CA PRO A 362 -20.90 -8.93 -36.71
C PRO A 362 -20.98 -9.81 -37.98
N ARG A 363 -19.83 -10.33 -38.43
CA ARG A 363 -19.76 -11.54 -39.27
C ARG A 363 -18.92 -12.62 -38.58
N ARG A 364 -19.56 -13.76 -38.32
CA ARG A 364 -18.96 -15.05 -37.93
C ARG A 364 -17.86 -15.44 -38.93
N LYS A 365 -16.69 -15.88 -38.42
CA LYS A 365 -15.94 -17.04 -38.93
C LYS A 365 -15.14 -17.72 -37.80
N SER A 366 -15.00 -19.02 -37.98
CA SER A 366 -14.53 -20.09 -37.11
C SER A 366 -13.06 -20.04 -36.70
N ALA A 367 -12.81 -20.59 -35.51
CA ALA A 367 -11.65 -21.34 -35.00
C ALA A 367 -10.24 -21.06 -35.57
N THR A 368 -9.33 -20.70 -34.67
CA THR A 368 -8.05 -21.41 -34.46
C THR A 368 -7.52 -21.06 -33.07
N SER A 369 -7.10 -22.08 -32.33
CA SER A 369 -6.46 -21.97 -31.02
C SER A 369 -5.21 -21.10 -31.10
N THR A 370 -5.13 -20.05 -30.30
CA THR A 370 -3.87 -19.34 -30.06
C THR A 370 -3.71 -19.13 -28.57
N THR A 371 -2.71 -19.81 -28.03
CA THR A 371 -2.25 -19.77 -26.64
C THR A 371 -2.02 -18.32 -26.23
N ALA A 372 -2.73 -17.85 -25.21
CA ALA A 372 -2.54 -16.50 -24.67
C ALA A 372 -1.12 -16.34 -24.09
N PRO A 373 -0.44 -15.21 -24.32
CA PRO A 373 0.84 -14.96 -23.67
C PRO A 373 0.59 -14.80 -22.16
N ARG A 374 1.11 -15.73 -21.38
CA ARG A 374 1.18 -15.60 -19.93
C ARG A 374 2.01 -14.35 -19.62
N TYR A 375 1.43 -13.41 -18.88
CA TYR A 375 2.25 -12.49 -18.10
C TYR A 375 3.06 -13.36 -17.15
N ARG A 376 4.37 -13.52 -17.39
CA ARG A 376 5.31 -13.74 -16.30
C ARG A 376 5.18 -12.48 -15.47
N THR A 377 4.42 -12.55 -14.38
CA THR A 377 4.58 -11.60 -13.29
C THR A 377 6.07 -11.64 -12.96
N GLY A 378 6.86 -10.67 -13.45
CA GLY A 378 8.18 -10.42 -12.89
C GLY A 378 7.94 -10.25 -11.39
N GLY A 379 8.32 -11.27 -10.63
CA GLY A 379 7.55 -11.74 -9.47
C GLY A 379 7.34 -10.71 -8.38
N ARG A 380 6.29 -9.88 -8.48
CA ARG A 380 5.81 -9.04 -7.38
C ARG A 380 4.77 -9.77 -6.53
N ARG A 381 5.03 -11.06 -6.24
CA ARG A 381 4.39 -11.74 -5.12
C ARG A 381 4.92 -11.09 -3.84
N TRP A 382 4.06 -10.91 -2.83
CA TRP A 382 4.49 -10.56 -1.48
C TRP A 382 5.69 -11.41 -1.01
N ALA A 383 5.70 -12.72 -1.35
CA ALA A 383 6.81 -13.63 -1.08
C ALA A 383 8.21 -13.17 -1.58
N ARG A 384 8.31 -12.31 -2.61
CA ARG A 384 9.60 -11.71 -3.04
C ARG A 384 9.91 -10.35 -2.38
N LEU A 385 8.96 -9.76 -1.67
CA LEU A 385 9.03 -8.38 -1.14
C LEU A 385 9.05 -8.31 0.40
N THR A 386 8.81 -9.45 1.07
CA THR A 386 8.61 -9.59 2.52
C THR A 386 9.89 -9.64 3.33
N ARG A 387 11.03 -9.79 2.68
CA ARG A 387 12.30 -9.40 3.28
C ARG A 387 13.01 -8.55 2.23
N PRO A 388 12.86 -7.22 2.26
CA PRO A 388 13.65 -6.36 1.40
C PRO A 388 15.15 -6.75 1.53
N PRO A 389 15.95 -6.70 0.45
CA PRO A 389 17.39 -6.99 0.47
C PRO A 389 18.13 -6.31 1.63
N CYS A 390 17.55 -5.21 2.12
CA CYS A 390 17.94 -4.39 3.24
C CYS A 390 18.01 -5.12 4.61
N PHE A 391 17.22 -6.18 4.85
CA PHE A 391 17.35 -6.99 6.08
C PHE A 391 18.68 -7.75 6.15
N ARG A 392 19.32 -8.03 4.99
CA ARG A 392 20.68 -8.61 4.94
C ARG A 392 21.74 -7.56 5.26
N ILE A 393 21.59 -6.35 4.71
CA ILE A 393 22.52 -5.22 4.93
C ILE A 393 22.71 -4.98 6.43
N LEU A 394 21.60 -4.95 7.18
CA LEU A 394 21.63 -4.70 8.63
C LEU A 394 22.36 -5.75 9.46
N LEU A 395 22.35 -7.01 9.03
CA LEU A 395 23.01 -8.12 9.73
C LEU A 395 24.42 -8.40 9.19
N SER A 396 24.80 -7.79 8.06
CA SER A 396 26.18 -7.76 7.55
C SER A 396 26.98 -6.54 8.04
N LEU A 397 26.34 -5.60 8.73
CA LEU A 397 27.05 -4.52 9.40
C LEU A 397 27.76 -5.12 10.63
N PRO A 398 29.06 -4.86 10.83
CA PRO A 398 29.75 -5.28 12.04
C PRO A 398 29.03 -4.70 13.26
N SER A 399 28.90 -5.52 14.32
CA SER A 399 28.37 -5.07 15.60
C SER A 399 29.10 -3.79 16.06
N PRO A 400 28.41 -2.80 16.65
CA PRO A 400 29.06 -1.63 17.23
C PRO A 400 29.73 -2.05 18.55
N THR A 401 30.81 -2.81 18.45
CA THR A 401 31.72 -3.18 19.53
C THR A 401 33.14 -3.07 19.00
N SER A 402 33.50 -1.90 18.47
CA SER A 402 34.89 -1.50 18.24
C SER A 402 34.95 -0.03 17.79
N CYS A 403 34.57 0.88 18.67
CA CYS A 403 35.18 2.20 18.75
C CYS A 403 35.26 2.52 20.24
N CYS A 404 36.48 2.48 20.78
CA CYS A 404 36.81 2.98 22.11
C CYS A 404 36.47 4.46 22.25
#